data_AF-A0A970H0S8-F1
#
_entry.id   AF-A0A970H0S8-F1
#
_cell.length_a   1.000
_cell.length_b   1.000
_cell.length_c   1.000
_cell.angle_alpha   90.00
_cell.angle_beta   90.00
_cell.angle_gamma   90.00
#
_symmetry.space_group_name_H-M   'P 1'
#
loop_
_entity.id
_entity.type
_entity.pdbx_description
1 polymer ?
#
loop_
_entity_poly.entity_id
_entity_poly.type
_entity_poly.pdbx_seq_one_letter_code
_entity_poly.pdbx_strand_id
1 'polypeptide(L)'
;MKTKTRVWDAAEHLKTQEDMAAYMAGALEEGDVALIAAALGDIARAQGMTQIARKTGLGRESLYKALSQEGNPELATVLKVCEAVGLKLKAEPA
;
A
#
# COMPACT_ATOMS: atom_id res chain seq x y z
N MET A 1 17.13 -26.81 20.74
CA MET A 1 16.19 -26.73 19.60
C MET A 1 16.52 -25.45 18.82
N LYS A 2 16.70 -25.50 17.49
CA LYS A 2 16.92 -24.28 16.69
C LYS A 2 15.56 -23.69 16.29
N THR A 3 15.36 -22.40 16.52
CA THR A 3 14.13 -21.68 16.13
C THR A 3 14.05 -21.59 14.61
N LYS A 4 12.91 -22.01 14.03
CA LYS A 4 12.63 -21.84 12.60
C LYS A 4 12.03 -20.45 12.38
N THR A 5 12.54 -19.73 11.38
CA THR A 5 12.05 -18.41 10.98
C THR A 5 11.59 -18.44 9.53
N ARG A 6 10.81 -17.43 9.12
CA ARG A 6 10.40 -17.18 7.73
C ARG A 6 10.51 -15.69 7.43
N VAL A 7 10.59 -15.33 6.15
CA VAL A 7 10.53 -13.93 5.72
C VAL A 7 9.16 -13.37 6.11
N TRP A 8 9.16 -12.15 6.66
CA TRP A 8 7.94 -11.46 7.05
C TRP A 8 7.39 -10.66 5.86
N ASP A 9 6.08 -10.74 5.63
CA ASP A 9 5.36 -9.97 4.60
C ASP A 9 4.18 -9.25 5.25
N ALA A 10 4.20 -7.91 5.18
CA ALA A 10 3.14 -7.06 5.72
C ALA A 10 1.76 -7.43 5.17
N ALA A 11 1.68 -7.79 3.88
CA ALA A 11 0.41 -8.09 3.21
C ALA A 11 -0.32 -9.29 3.84
N GLU A 12 0.38 -10.22 4.50
CA GLU A 12 -0.25 -11.36 5.22
C GLU A 12 -1.00 -10.92 6.50
N HIS A 13 -0.70 -9.71 7.00
CA HIS A 13 -1.18 -9.19 8.28
C HIS A 13 -2.21 -8.06 8.14
N LEU A 14 -2.36 -7.44 6.97
CA LEU A 14 -3.32 -6.38 6.69
C LEU A 14 -4.72 -6.96 6.40
N LYS A 15 -5.46 -7.32 7.45
CA LYS A 15 -6.73 -8.08 7.32
C LYS A 15 -7.97 -7.21 7.40
N THR A 16 -7.89 -6.09 8.10
CA THR A 16 -9.00 -5.16 8.33
C THR A 16 -8.72 -3.80 7.69
N GLN A 17 -9.76 -2.98 7.54
CA GLN A 17 -9.60 -1.60 7.06
C GLN A 17 -8.81 -0.77 8.07
N GLU A 18 -8.98 -1.06 9.36
CA GLU A 18 -8.26 -0.45 10.46
C GLU A 18 -6.76 -0.76 10.39
N ASP A 19 -6.36 -2.01 10.11
CA ASP A 19 -4.95 -2.38 9.93
C ASP A 19 -4.31 -1.60 8.78
N MET A 20 -5.01 -1.49 7.65
CA MET A 20 -4.54 -0.80 6.46
C MET A 20 -4.42 0.70 6.69
N ALA A 21 -5.41 1.31 7.35
CA ALA A 21 -5.39 2.72 7.70
C ALA A 21 -4.25 3.04 8.67
N ALA A 22 -4.08 2.24 9.73
CA ALA A 22 -2.99 2.42 10.69
C ALA A 22 -1.61 2.26 10.04
N TYR A 23 -1.46 1.25 9.17
CA TYR A 23 -0.20 1.03 8.44
C TYR A 23 0.13 2.18 7.49
N MET A 24 -0.86 2.67 6.73
CA MET A 24 -0.68 3.82 5.84
C MET A 24 -0.40 5.12 6.61
N ALA A 25 -1.05 5.33 7.76
CA ALA A 25 -0.82 6.48 8.63
C ALA A 25 0.62 6.51 9.14
N GLY A 26 1.14 5.38 9.65
CA GLY A 26 2.54 5.28 10.07
C GLY A 26 3.52 5.58 8.93
N ALA A 27 3.25 5.10 7.72
CA ALA A 27 4.07 5.43 6.56
C ALA A 27 4.05 6.93 6.20
N LEU A 28 2.89 7.58 6.33
CA LEU A 28 2.74 9.03 6.10
C LEU A 28 3.44 9.87 7.17
N GLU A 29 3.45 9.41 8.43
CA GLU A 29 4.12 10.10 9.55
C GLU A 29 5.65 10.14 9.39
N GLU A 30 6.27 9.08 8.87
CA GLU A 30 7.71 9.04 8.57
C GLU A 30 8.10 9.97 7.40
N GLY A 31 7.15 10.29 6.50
CA GLY A 31 7.36 11.23 5.39
C GLY A 31 8.25 10.72 4.26
N ASP A 32 8.64 9.45 4.25
CA ASP A 32 9.42 8.83 3.17
C ASP A 32 8.52 8.36 2.03
N VAL A 33 8.72 8.93 0.84
CA VAL A 33 7.96 8.62 -0.37
C VAL A 33 8.06 7.15 -0.76
N ALA A 34 9.24 6.53 -0.62
CA ALA A 34 9.45 5.12 -0.96
C ALA A 34 8.67 4.22 0.01
N LEU A 35 8.66 4.57 1.30
CA LEU A 35 7.90 3.85 2.31
C LEU A 35 6.38 3.97 2.07
N ILE A 36 5.89 5.17 1.77
CA ILE A 36 4.48 5.42 1.44
C ILE A 36 4.05 4.61 0.21
N ALA A 37 4.86 4.59 -0.84
CA ALA A 37 4.58 3.81 -2.04
C ALA A 37 4.55 2.31 -1.75
N ALA A 38 5.53 1.80 -1.01
CA ALA A 38 5.61 0.41 -0.62
C ALA A 38 4.44 -0.01 0.28
N ALA A 39 4.07 0.81 1.27
CA ALA A 39 2.95 0.54 2.16
C ALA A 39 1.62 0.44 1.39
N LEU A 40 1.39 1.37 0.45
CA LEU A 40 0.23 1.32 -0.43
C LEU A 40 0.25 0.08 -1.34
N GLY A 41 1.43 -0.34 -1.79
CA GLY A 41 1.65 -1.59 -2.51
C GLY A 41 1.28 -2.82 -1.70
N ASP A 42 1.71 -2.90 -0.45
CA ASP A 42 1.37 -3.99 0.49
C ASP A 42 -0.13 -4.07 0.73
N ILE A 43 -0.80 -2.94 0.95
CA ILE A 43 -2.26 -2.85 1.12
C ILE A 43 -2.97 -3.33 -0.14
N ALA A 44 -2.53 -2.88 -1.32
CA ALA A 44 -3.09 -3.32 -2.60
C ALA A 44 -2.89 -4.82 -2.84
N ARG A 45 -1.75 -5.39 -2.41
CA ARG A 45 -1.49 -6.84 -2.44
C ARG A 45 -2.41 -7.59 -1.51
N ALA A 46 -2.61 -7.11 -0.28
CA ALA A 46 -3.49 -7.73 0.72
C ALA A 46 -4.95 -7.83 0.26
N GLN A 47 -5.46 -6.82 -0.46
CA GLN A 47 -6.81 -6.85 -1.04
C GLN A 47 -6.92 -7.59 -2.38
N GLY A 48 -5.78 -7.90 -3.01
CA GLY A 48 -5.70 -8.61 -4.29
C GLY A 48 -5.51 -7.69 -5.49
N MET A 49 -4.30 -7.75 -6.07
CA MET A 49 -3.86 -6.86 -7.17
C MET A 49 -4.77 -6.88 -8.40
N THR A 50 -5.39 -8.02 -8.72
CA THR A 50 -6.34 -8.12 -9.84
C THR A 50 -7.59 -7.28 -9.63
N GLN A 51 -8.11 -7.21 -8.40
CA GLN A 51 -9.26 -6.34 -8.10
C GLN A 51 -8.87 -4.87 -8.17
N ILE A 52 -7.70 -4.52 -7.61
CA ILE A 52 -7.22 -3.13 -7.61
C ILE A 52 -6.99 -2.64 -9.04
N ALA A 53 -6.31 -3.41 -9.88
CA ALA A 53 -6.13 -3.11 -11.31
C ALA A 53 -7.46 -2.79 -12.03
N ARG A 54 -8.51 -3.59 -11.76
CA ARG A 54 -9.84 -3.36 -12.33
C ARG A 54 -10.49 -2.07 -11.81
N LYS A 55 -10.40 -1.81 -10.51
CA LYS A 55 -10.98 -0.61 -9.88
C LYS A 55 -10.28 0.67 -10.33
N THR A 56 -8.97 0.65 -10.49
CA THR A 56 -8.17 1.84 -10.84
C THR A 56 -8.04 2.06 -12.36
N GLY A 57 -8.34 1.04 -13.16
CA GLY A 57 -8.09 1.04 -14.61
C GLY A 57 -6.60 0.92 -14.98
N LEU A 58 -5.75 0.53 -14.03
CA LEU A 58 -4.30 0.40 -14.21
C LEU A 58 -3.91 -1.07 -14.45
N GLY A 59 -2.82 -1.29 -15.18
CA GLY A 59 -2.25 -2.63 -15.37
C GLY A 59 -1.60 -3.16 -14.08
N ARG A 60 -1.73 -4.46 -13.81
CA ARG A 60 -1.10 -5.10 -12.62
C ARG A 60 0.41 -4.89 -12.58
N GLU A 61 1.09 -5.02 -13.70
CA GLU A 61 2.55 -4.81 -13.80
C GLU A 61 2.93 -3.36 -13.49
N SER A 62 2.16 -2.40 -14.02
CA SER A 62 2.33 -0.98 -13.71
C SER A 62 2.11 -0.70 -12.22
N LEU A 63 1.11 -1.32 -11.59
CA LEU A 63 0.88 -1.21 -10.14
C LEU A 63 2.04 -1.80 -9.33
N TYR A 64 2.54 -2.99 -9.68
CA TYR A 64 3.69 -3.57 -8.99
C TYR A 64 4.95 -2.71 -9.11
N LYS A 65 5.20 -2.14 -10.28
CA LYS A 65 6.34 -1.26 -10.52
C LYS A 65 6.20 0.08 -9.80
N ALA A 66 5.01 0.67 -9.84
CA ALA A 66 4.77 2.00 -9.29
C ALA A 66 4.70 1.99 -7.75
N LEU A 67 4.21 0.90 -7.14
CA LEU A 67 4.03 0.77 -5.70
C LEU A 67 5.10 -0.11 -5.03
N SER A 68 6.24 -0.33 -5.68
CA SER A 68 7.38 -1.01 -5.05
C SER A 68 8.21 -0.01 -4.22
N GLN A 69 9.17 -0.53 -3.44
CA GLN A 69 10.13 0.30 -2.70
C GLN A 69 10.98 1.20 -3.61
N GLU A 70 11.19 0.80 -4.86
CA GLU A 70 11.94 1.58 -5.87
C GLU A 70 10.99 2.36 -6.80
N GLY A 71 9.69 2.27 -6.55
CA GLY A 71 8.66 2.92 -7.35
C GLY A 71 8.60 4.43 -7.10
N ASN A 72 8.03 5.15 -8.05
CA ASN A 72 7.68 6.55 -7.90
C ASN A 72 6.31 6.80 -8.53
N PRO A 73 5.22 6.47 -7.82
CA PRO A 73 3.88 6.59 -8.36
C PRO A 73 3.50 8.08 -8.47
N GLU A 74 2.92 8.48 -9.58
CA GLU A 74 2.30 9.81 -9.69
C GLU A 74 1.20 9.95 -8.63
N LEU A 75 0.99 11.18 -8.13
CA LEU A 75 -0.05 11.46 -7.14
C LEU A 75 -1.44 10.96 -7.57
N ALA A 76 -1.77 11.07 -8.86
CA ALA A 76 -3.02 10.55 -9.41
C ALA A 76 -3.16 9.03 -9.23
N THR A 77 -2.06 8.27 -9.35
CA THR A 77 -2.03 6.83 -9.10
C THR A 77 -2.23 6.53 -7.62
N VAL A 78 -1.54 7.27 -6.74
CA VAL A 78 -1.70 7.15 -5.28
C VAL A 78 -3.16 7.34 -4.88
N LEU A 79 -3.79 8.44 -5.31
CA LEU A 79 -5.18 8.75 -4.97
C LEU A 79 -6.16 7.68 -5.49
N LYS A 80 -6.00 7.23 -6.73
CA LYS A 80 -6.83 6.15 -7.30
C LYS A 80 -6.70 4.85 -6.52
N VAL A 81 -5.49 4.48 -6.13
CA VAL A 81 -5.26 3.24 -5.38
C VAL A 81 -5.83 3.37 -3.97
N CYS A 82 -5.62 4.49 -3.27
CA CYS A 82 -6.23 4.77 -1.98
C CYS A 82 -7.76 4.59 -2.03
N GLU A 83 -8.43 5.19 -3.02
CA GLU A 83 -9.87 5.03 -3.21
C GLU A 83 -10.25 3.57 -3.48
N ALA A 84 -9.51 2.88 -4.36
CA ALA A 84 -9.79 1.48 -4.71
C ALA A 84 -9.67 0.52 -3.51
N VAL A 85 -8.76 0.80 -2.59
CA VAL A 85 -8.57 0.05 -1.34
C VAL A 85 -9.48 0.51 -0.20
N GLY A 86 -10.27 1.58 -0.39
CA GLY A 86 -11.20 2.10 0.62
C GLY A 86 -10.58 3.07 1.63
N LEU A 87 -9.39 3.60 1.35
CA LEU A 87 -8.72 4.60 2.19
C LEU A 87 -9.03 6.02 1.72
N LYS A 88 -9.02 6.95 2.68
CA LYS A 88 -9.13 8.40 2.43
C LYS A 88 -7.92 9.10 3.03
N LEU A 89 -7.22 9.89 2.21
CA LEU A 89 -6.18 10.79 2.71
C LEU A 89 -6.84 12.02 3.35
N LYS A 90 -6.28 12.47 4.47
CA LYS A 90 -6.76 13.62 5.24
C LYS A 90 -5.60 14.59 5.45
N ALA A 91 -5.89 15.87 5.30
CA ALA A 91 -5.00 16.94 5.74
C ALA A 91 -5.35 17.32 7.19
N GLU A 92 -4.33 17.46 8.03
CA GLU A 92 -4.45 17.89 9.42
C GLU A 92 -3.52 19.09 9.67
N PRO A 93 -3.87 20.00 10.59
CA PRO A 93 -2.94 21.05 11.03
C PRO A 93 -1.65 20.42 11.60
N ALA A 94 -0.53 21.10 11.37
CA ALA A 94 0.76 20.75 11.98
C ALA A 94 0.82 21.10 13.46
#